data_AF-A0A344PNF7-F1
#
_entry.id   AF-A0A344PNF7-F1
#
_cell.length_a   1.000
_cell.length_b   1.000
_cell.length_c   1.000
_cell.angle_alpha   90.00
_cell.angle_beta   90.00
_cell.angle_gamma   90.00
#
_symmetry.space_group_name_H-M   'P 1'
#
loop_
_entity.id
_entity.type
_entity.pdbx_description
1 polymer ?
#
loop_
_entity_poly.entity_id
_entity_poly.type
_entity_poly.pdbx_seq_one_letter_code
_entity_poly.pdbx_strand_id
1 'polypeptide(L)'
;MLDAPGRAGGREARGRSAPGQGRDGKPKKGRQEDRPVRRARSVAGTSGMKTQRRDGMAIIVDKYKLAYLPVPKIACTSLKEVFYRIENDHDFVPAVRNSGMFHIHHFYPTPPFRTVPRWRMKEHYRFCVVRDPIKRLLSCYSNRVRHHRELAARHLSAEAVAAGAIADPDLETFVERLEVYRKHSGQILHHSDPQVVFLGPDVGYFSRVFQMNELDQLTAELRERTGLALELPHSQSGGPKLSPGDLSVAARDKLLRFYRADYDAYSFS
;
A
#
# COMPACT_ATOMS: atom_id res chain seq x y z
N MET A 1 -9.98 -58.38 33.23
CA MET A 1 -11.32 -58.62 33.78
C MET A 1 -12.04 -57.29 33.78
N LEU A 2 -12.89 -57.08 32.76
CA LEU A 2 -14.37 -56.96 32.85
C LEU A 2 -14.77 -55.58 33.42
N ASP A 3 -15.62 -54.75 32.82
CA ASP A 3 -16.49 -54.86 31.65
C ASP A 3 -17.05 -53.45 31.35
N ALA A 4 -17.35 -53.14 30.09
CA ALA A 4 -18.39 -52.16 29.70
C ALA A 4 -19.78 -52.87 29.82
N PRO A 5 -20.99 -52.38 29.42
CA PRO A 5 -21.32 -51.36 28.41
C PRO A 5 -22.68 -50.60 28.61
N GLY A 6 -23.11 -49.85 27.57
CA GLY A 6 -24.53 -49.53 27.29
C GLY A 6 -24.74 -48.17 26.60
N ARG A 7 -24.73 -48.05 25.26
CA ARG A 7 -25.84 -48.20 24.27
C ARG A 7 -27.07 -47.30 24.55
N ALA A 8 -27.83 -46.75 23.60
CA ALA A 8 -27.78 -46.61 22.13
C ALA A 8 -29.02 -45.79 21.68
N GLY A 9 -28.94 -45.18 20.49
CA GLY A 9 -30.08 -44.92 19.56
C GLY A 9 -30.98 -43.71 19.87
N GLY A 10 -31.51 -42.95 18.92
CA GLY A 10 -31.53 -43.05 17.46
C GLY A 10 -32.80 -42.39 16.90
N ARG A 11 -32.67 -41.81 15.70
CA ARG A 11 -33.69 -41.55 14.66
C ARG A 11 -34.52 -40.25 14.66
N GLU A 12 -34.20 -39.47 13.61
CA GLU A 12 -35.08 -38.84 12.60
C GLU A 12 -36.61 -38.98 12.71
N ALA A 13 -37.32 -37.86 12.44
CA ALA A 13 -38.48 -37.87 11.55
C ALA A 13 -38.71 -36.49 10.91
N ARG A 14 -38.93 -36.51 9.60
CA ARG A 14 -39.35 -35.41 8.72
C ARG A 14 -40.86 -35.20 8.84
N GLY A 15 -41.34 -33.97 8.63
CA GLY A 15 -42.76 -33.70 8.42
C GLY A 15 -42.97 -32.37 7.69
N ARG A 16 -43.32 -32.44 6.40
CA ARG A 16 -43.80 -31.33 5.57
C ARG A 16 -45.30 -31.08 5.85
N SER A 17 -45.77 -29.83 5.73
CA SER A 17 -47.07 -29.46 5.10
C SER A 17 -47.23 -27.94 5.00
N ALA A 18 -47.61 -27.45 3.82
CA ALA A 18 -48.13 -26.10 3.50
C ALA A 18 -49.65 -26.22 3.23
N PRO A 19 -50.41 -25.26 2.64
CA PRO A 19 -50.28 -23.80 2.51
C PRO A 19 -51.57 -23.01 2.92
N GLY A 20 -51.48 -21.69 3.08
CA GLY A 20 -52.63 -20.79 3.28
C GLY A 20 -53.08 -20.08 1.99
N GLN A 21 -54.40 -20.02 1.78
CA GLN A 21 -55.12 -19.52 0.61
C GLN A 21 -55.51 -18.02 0.70
N GLY A 22 -55.72 -17.40 -0.47
CA GLY A 22 -56.57 -16.21 -0.73
C GLY A 22 -56.38 -15.78 -2.21
N ARG A 23 -57.31 -16.03 -3.16
CA ARG A 23 -58.59 -15.33 -3.46
C ARG A 23 -58.42 -13.80 -3.55
N ASP A 24 -58.89 -13.03 -4.54
CA ASP A 24 -59.78 -13.18 -5.69
C ASP A 24 -59.61 -11.96 -6.63
N GLY A 25 -60.08 -12.06 -7.89
CA GLY A 25 -60.85 -10.98 -8.55
C GLY A 25 -60.14 -9.82 -9.29
N LYS A 26 -60.19 -9.86 -10.62
CA LYS A 26 -60.15 -8.69 -11.54
C LYS A 26 -61.54 -8.01 -11.57
N PRO A 27 -61.70 -6.68 -11.83
CA PRO A 27 -61.74 -6.20 -13.23
C PRO A 27 -61.31 -4.73 -13.55
N LYS A 28 -60.83 -4.59 -14.79
CA LYS A 28 -60.90 -3.51 -15.83
C LYS A 28 -61.08 -1.99 -15.53
N LYS A 29 -60.23 -1.26 -16.28
CA LYS A 29 -60.40 0.01 -17.04
C LYS A 29 -60.39 1.36 -16.30
N GLY A 30 -59.30 2.11 -16.54
CA GLY A 30 -59.23 3.57 -16.47
C GLY A 30 -58.20 4.06 -17.49
N ARG A 31 -58.55 5.09 -18.26
CA ARG A 31 -57.83 5.67 -19.41
C ARG A 31 -57.25 7.02 -18.96
N GLN A 32 -55.95 7.27 -19.13
CA GLN A 32 -55.35 8.63 -19.18
C GLN A 32 -53.87 8.49 -19.57
N GLU A 33 -53.53 8.81 -20.82
CA GLU A 33 -53.04 10.10 -21.31
C GLU A 33 -51.50 10.20 -21.31
N ASP A 34 -50.97 10.27 -22.52
CA ASP A 34 -49.58 10.50 -22.86
C ASP A 34 -49.04 11.79 -22.23
N ARG A 35 -47.91 11.68 -21.53
CA ARG A 35 -46.99 12.82 -21.30
C ARG A 35 -45.57 12.42 -21.69
N PRO A 36 -44.92 13.14 -22.61
CA PRO A 36 -43.56 12.82 -23.02
C PRO A 36 -42.57 13.17 -21.92
N VAL A 37 -41.69 12.20 -21.63
CA VAL A 37 -40.52 12.35 -20.77
C VAL A 37 -39.62 13.43 -21.36
N ARG A 38 -39.48 14.56 -20.65
CA ARG A 38 -38.51 15.60 -20.96
C ARG A 38 -37.11 15.00 -20.83
N ARG A 39 -36.44 14.75 -21.98
CA ARG A 39 -35.00 14.55 -22.04
C ARG A 39 -34.32 15.81 -21.50
N ALA A 40 -33.73 15.72 -20.31
CA ALA A 40 -32.82 16.73 -19.82
C ALA A 40 -31.61 16.79 -20.78
N ARG A 41 -31.35 18.00 -21.28
CA ARG A 41 -30.24 18.32 -22.16
C ARG A 41 -28.91 18.05 -21.45
N SER A 42 -28.00 17.42 -22.17
CA SER A 42 -26.60 17.24 -21.81
C SER A 42 -25.94 18.60 -21.56
N VAL A 43 -25.47 18.83 -20.34
CA VAL A 43 -24.45 19.86 -20.10
C VAL A 43 -23.10 19.21 -20.40
N ALA A 44 -22.65 19.41 -21.63
CA ALA A 44 -21.28 19.13 -22.03
C ALA A 44 -20.36 20.13 -21.31
N GLY A 45 -19.45 19.61 -20.49
CA GLY A 45 -18.55 20.43 -19.68
C GLY A 45 -17.58 19.59 -18.87
N THR A 46 -16.99 18.55 -19.46
CA THR A 46 -15.79 17.91 -18.90
C THR A 46 -14.65 18.11 -19.86
N SER A 47 -13.86 19.14 -19.56
CA SER A 47 -12.52 19.33 -20.07
C SER A 47 -11.76 18.01 -19.97
N GLY A 48 -11.23 17.55 -21.10
CA GLY A 48 -10.54 16.28 -21.20
C GLY A 48 -9.32 16.24 -20.28
N MET A 49 -9.43 15.51 -19.18
CA MET A 49 -8.26 14.99 -18.48
C MET A 49 -7.59 13.98 -19.41
N LYS A 50 -6.71 14.48 -20.27
CA LYS A 50 -5.69 13.64 -20.92
C LYS A 50 -4.95 12.94 -19.80
N THR A 51 -5.18 11.64 -19.66
CA THR A 51 -4.39 10.77 -18.78
C THR A 51 -2.99 10.71 -19.39
N GLN A 52 -2.18 11.73 -19.14
CA GLN A 52 -0.77 11.69 -19.46
C GLN A 52 -0.20 10.46 -18.76
N ARG A 53 0.44 9.57 -19.52
CA ARG A 53 1.27 8.53 -18.94
C ARG A 53 2.35 9.24 -18.15
N ARG A 54 2.18 9.27 -16.82
CA ARG A 54 3.17 9.82 -15.90
C ARG A 54 4.28 8.78 -15.81
N ASP A 55 5.33 8.98 -16.59
CA ASP A 55 6.58 8.22 -16.43
C ASP A 55 6.98 8.25 -14.96
N GLY A 56 7.43 7.12 -14.42
CA GLY A 56 7.65 6.90 -12.99
C GLY A 56 8.34 8.08 -12.32
N MET A 57 7.56 8.91 -11.64
CA MET A 57 7.97 10.24 -11.19
C MET A 57 7.96 10.32 -9.66
N ALA A 58 8.88 11.12 -9.13
CA ALA A 58 8.68 11.78 -7.84
C ALA A 58 7.31 12.49 -7.85
N ILE A 59 6.68 12.66 -6.69
CA ILE A 59 5.42 13.41 -6.63
C ILE A 59 5.76 14.89 -6.73
N ILE A 60 5.47 15.49 -7.88
CA ILE A 60 5.78 16.88 -8.19
C ILE A 60 4.47 17.67 -8.22
N VAL A 61 4.39 18.73 -7.43
CA VAL A 61 3.26 19.66 -7.43
C VAL A 61 3.78 21.04 -7.78
N ASP A 62 3.71 21.38 -9.06
CA ASP A 62 4.28 22.62 -9.60
C ASP A 62 3.62 23.89 -9.04
N LYS A 63 2.30 23.83 -8.74
CA LYS A 63 1.53 24.92 -8.11
C LYS A 63 2.20 25.46 -6.83
N TYR A 64 2.85 24.58 -6.07
CA TYR A 64 3.50 24.90 -4.80
C TYR A 64 5.02 24.72 -4.85
N LYS A 65 5.59 24.45 -6.04
CA LYS A 65 7.01 24.11 -6.24
C LYS A 65 7.48 23.02 -5.26
N LEU A 66 6.68 21.97 -5.06
CA LEU A 66 6.99 20.84 -4.19
C LEU A 66 7.45 19.61 -4.98
N ALA A 67 8.44 18.90 -4.46
CA ALA A 67 8.89 17.62 -5.00
C ALA A 67 9.16 16.62 -3.87
N TYR A 68 8.32 15.59 -3.76
CA TYR A 68 8.47 14.52 -2.78
C TYR A 68 8.92 13.22 -3.45
N LEU A 69 10.02 12.65 -2.96
CA LEU A 69 10.51 11.35 -3.41
C LEU A 69 10.04 10.26 -2.43
N PRO A 70 9.09 9.40 -2.84
CA PRO A 70 8.55 8.38 -1.95
C PRO A 70 9.50 7.20 -1.80
N VAL A 71 9.49 6.57 -0.62
CA VAL A 71 10.19 5.31 -0.33
C VAL A 71 9.19 4.26 0.17
N PRO A 72 9.28 3.00 -0.27
CA PRO A 72 8.38 1.96 0.22
C PRO A 72 8.51 1.76 1.75
N LYS A 73 7.36 1.56 2.41
CA LYS A 73 7.23 1.31 3.86
C LYS A 73 7.56 2.51 4.78
N ILE A 74 7.54 3.72 4.24
CA ILE A 74 7.69 4.99 4.99
C ILE A 74 6.43 5.86 4.80
N ALA A 75 5.35 5.51 5.50
CA ALA A 75 4.04 6.20 5.42
C ALA A 75 3.55 6.48 3.98
N CYS A 76 3.96 5.66 3.01
CA CYS A 76 3.87 6.03 1.61
C CYS A 76 2.43 6.18 1.12
N THR A 77 1.48 5.41 1.66
CA THR A 77 0.05 5.54 1.35
C THR A 77 -0.49 6.88 1.84
N SER A 78 -0.35 7.19 3.13
CA SER A 78 -0.84 8.45 3.72
C SER A 78 -0.23 9.68 3.06
N LEU A 79 1.08 9.68 2.79
CA LEU A 79 1.74 10.79 2.11
C LEU A 79 1.26 10.94 0.67
N LYS A 80 1.05 9.84 -0.06
CA LYS A 80 0.51 9.88 -1.42
C LYS A 80 -0.93 10.41 -1.45
N GLU A 81 -1.75 10.10 -0.45
CA GLU A 81 -3.11 10.63 -0.32
C GLU A 81 -3.10 12.14 -0.02
N VAL A 82 -2.25 12.59 0.90
CA VAL A 82 -2.05 14.04 1.16
C VAL A 82 -1.62 14.76 -0.11
N PHE A 83 -0.64 14.21 -0.84
CA PHE A 83 -0.20 14.80 -2.09
C PHE A 83 -1.26 14.77 -3.20
N TYR A 84 -2.10 13.75 -3.23
CA TYR A 84 -3.25 13.72 -4.14
C TYR A 84 -4.18 14.90 -3.84
N ARG A 85 -4.49 15.14 -2.56
CA ARG A 85 -5.32 16.26 -2.12
C ARG A 85 -4.68 17.61 -2.45
N ILE A 86 -3.37 17.77 -2.24
CA ILE A 86 -2.65 19.00 -2.59
C ILE A 86 -2.71 19.25 -4.11
N GLU A 87 -2.59 18.21 -4.93
CA GLU A 87 -2.61 18.34 -6.40
C GLU A 87 -4.03 18.58 -6.97
N ASN A 88 -5.06 17.95 -6.38
CA ASN A 88 -6.40 17.87 -6.97
C ASN A 88 -7.49 18.62 -6.18
N ASP A 89 -7.15 19.24 -5.04
CA ASP A 89 -8.06 19.96 -4.15
C ASP A 89 -9.24 19.10 -3.62
N HIS A 90 -9.12 17.77 -3.65
CA HIS A 90 -10.07 16.81 -3.07
C HIS A 90 -9.40 15.49 -2.67
N ASP A 91 -10.04 14.69 -1.80
CA ASP A 91 -9.48 13.43 -1.32
C ASP A 91 -9.48 12.33 -2.40
N PHE A 92 -8.51 11.40 -2.31
CA PHE A 92 -8.45 10.24 -3.19
C PHE A 92 -9.52 9.21 -2.80
N VAL A 93 -10.33 8.78 -3.76
CA VAL A 93 -11.33 7.72 -3.57
C VAL A 93 -10.89 6.49 -4.37
N PRO A 94 -10.58 5.35 -3.71
CA PRO A 94 -10.31 4.10 -4.42
C PRO A 94 -11.48 3.73 -5.33
N ALA A 95 -11.17 3.30 -6.55
CA ALA A 95 -12.19 2.94 -7.53
C ALA A 95 -11.87 1.59 -8.16
N VAL A 96 -12.88 0.82 -8.53
CA VAL A 96 -12.68 -0.39 -9.32
C VAL A 96 -12.50 0.01 -10.79
N ARG A 97 -11.40 -0.43 -11.41
CA ARG A 97 -11.10 -0.23 -12.84
C ARG A 97 -10.64 -1.56 -13.43
N ASN A 98 -11.21 -1.96 -14.57
CA ASN A 98 -10.86 -3.20 -15.28
C ASN A 98 -10.82 -4.45 -14.35
N SER A 99 -11.85 -4.61 -13.51
CA SER A 99 -11.98 -5.72 -12.56
C SER A 99 -10.90 -5.80 -11.45
N GLY A 100 -10.11 -4.73 -11.27
CA GLY A 100 -9.13 -4.58 -10.19
C GLY A 100 -9.33 -3.30 -9.39
N MET A 101 -8.90 -3.29 -8.13
CA MET A 101 -8.95 -2.10 -7.28
C MET A 101 -7.84 -1.11 -7.67
N PHE A 102 -8.22 0.10 -8.08
CA PHE A 102 -7.30 1.20 -8.38
C PHE A 102 -6.90 1.91 -7.09
N HIS A 103 -5.80 1.47 -6.51
CA HIS A 103 -5.17 2.10 -5.34
C HIS A 103 -4.32 3.33 -5.69
N ILE A 104 -4.06 4.18 -4.69
CA ILE A 104 -3.21 5.38 -4.81
C ILE A 104 -1.80 5.08 -5.33
N HIS A 105 -1.27 3.88 -5.09
CA HIS A 105 0.04 3.47 -5.59
C HIS A 105 0.10 3.31 -7.12
N HIS A 106 -1.03 3.11 -7.78
CA HIS A 106 -1.09 3.16 -9.25
C HIS A 106 -1.07 4.59 -9.77
N PHE A 107 -1.59 5.55 -8.98
CA PHE A 107 -1.56 6.97 -9.32
C PHE A 107 -0.17 7.57 -9.11
N TYR A 108 0.47 7.22 -7.99
CA TYR A 108 1.83 7.62 -7.65
C TYR A 108 2.72 6.38 -7.50
N PRO A 109 3.41 5.93 -8.57
CA PRO A 109 4.40 4.87 -8.46
C PRO A 109 5.60 5.31 -7.62
N THR A 110 6.41 4.34 -7.15
CA THR A 110 7.65 4.61 -6.41
C THR A 110 8.84 4.07 -7.20
N PRO A 111 9.38 4.86 -8.15
CA PRO A 111 10.45 4.41 -9.01
C PRO A 111 11.84 4.56 -8.32
N PRO A 112 12.88 3.85 -8.79
CA PRO A 112 14.26 4.08 -8.35
C PRO A 112 14.75 5.50 -8.67
N PHE A 113 15.66 6.04 -7.86
CA PHE A 113 16.18 7.41 -7.99
C PHE A 113 16.72 7.75 -9.38
N ARG A 114 17.36 6.77 -10.03
CA ARG A 114 17.97 6.93 -11.36
C ARG A 114 16.98 7.32 -12.45
N THR A 115 15.69 7.02 -12.28
CA THR A 115 14.66 7.33 -13.29
C THR A 115 13.96 8.66 -13.02
N VAL A 116 14.29 9.34 -11.92
CA VAL A 116 13.63 10.58 -11.52
C VAL A 116 14.12 11.74 -12.41
N PRO A 117 13.23 12.51 -13.07
CA PRO A 117 13.60 13.60 -13.97
C PRO A 117 14.09 14.83 -13.18
N ARG A 118 15.35 14.81 -12.75
CA ARG A 118 15.97 15.83 -11.87
C ARG A 118 15.79 17.26 -12.39
N TRP A 119 15.83 17.45 -13.71
CA TRP A 119 15.66 18.75 -14.36
C TRP A 119 14.31 19.41 -14.04
N ARG A 120 13.25 18.61 -13.84
CA ARG A 120 11.90 19.13 -13.55
C ARG A 120 11.78 19.71 -12.14
N MET A 121 12.65 19.28 -11.22
CA MET A 121 12.57 19.62 -9.79
C MET A 121 13.66 20.60 -9.33
N LYS A 122 14.39 21.21 -10.27
CA LYS A 122 15.55 22.07 -9.97
C LYS A 122 15.19 23.26 -9.07
N GLU A 123 14.00 23.82 -9.26
CA GLU A 123 13.49 24.98 -8.51
C GLU A 123 12.52 24.57 -7.39
N HIS A 124 12.32 23.27 -7.18
CA HIS A 124 11.35 22.78 -6.21
C HIS A 124 12.00 22.58 -4.85
N TYR A 125 11.19 22.77 -3.82
CA TYR A 125 11.49 22.27 -2.49
C TYR A 125 11.46 20.74 -2.53
N ARG A 126 12.65 20.15 -2.63
CA ARG A 126 12.87 18.71 -2.73
C ARG A 126 12.97 18.13 -1.34
N PHE A 127 12.13 17.17 -1.01
CA PHE A 127 12.22 16.51 0.28
C PHE A 127 11.88 15.02 0.19
N CYS A 128 12.27 14.31 1.23
CA CYS A 128 11.93 12.90 1.42
C CYS A 128 11.69 12.61 2.90
N VAL A 129 11.12 11.43 3.16
CA VAL A 129 11.03 10.87 4.51
C VAL A 129 11.88 9.62 4.56
N VAL A 130 12.72 9.51 5.58
CA VAL A 130 13.56 8.35 5.84
C VAL A 130 13.14 7.66 7.14
N ARG A 131 13.48 6.37 7.25
CA ARG A 131 13.19 5.53 8.41
C ARG A 131 14.39 4.64 8.66
N ASP A 132 14.70 4.35 9.93
CA ASP A 132 15.75 3.37 10.25
C ASP A 132 15.62 2.10 9.38
N PRO A 133 16.68 1.72 8.64
CA PRO A 133 16.63 0.63 7.66
C PRO A 133 16.13 -0.70 8.23
N ILE A 134 16.52 -1.05 9.46
CA ILE A 134 16.07 -2.28 10.12
C ILE A 134 14.58 -2.19 10.46
N LYS A 135 14.12 -1.10 11.10
CA LYS A 135 12.69 -0.88 11.34
C LYS A 135 11.88 -0.91 10.03
N ARG A 136 12.46 -0.46 8.93
CA ARG A 136 11.84 -0.51 7.59
C ARG A 136 11.72 -1.94 7.05
N LEU A 137 12.76 -2.76 7.17
CA LEU A 137 12.71 -4.17 6.80
C LEU A 137 11.69 -4.95 7.64
N LEU A 138 11.62 -4.70 8.96
CA LEU A 138 10.63 -5.33 9.83
C LEU A 138 9.20 -5.00 9.38
N SER A 139 8.96 -3.76 8.93
CA SER A 139 7.70 -3.38 8.30
C SER A 139 7.45 -4.09 6.96
N CYS A 140 8.50 -4.32 6.16
CA CYS A 140 8.42 -5.14 4.95
C CYS A 140 8.01 -6.58 5.28
N TYR A 141 8.68 -7.25 6.22
CA TYR A 141 8.36 -8.61 6.63
C TYR A 141 6.93 -8.73 7.18
N SER A 142 6.57 -7.87 8.13
CA SER A 142 5.25 -7.84 8.75
C SER A 142 4.13 -7.67 7.71
N ASN A 143 4.31 -6.78 6.75
CA ASN A 143 3.29 -6.51 5.74
C ASN A 143 3.31 -7.50 4.57
N ARG A 144 4.46 -7.73 3.94
CA ARG A 144 4.57 -8.55 2.72
C ARG A 144 4.58 -10.04 3.02
N VAL A 145 5.31 -10.47 4.04
CA VAL A 145 5.42 -11.89 4.37
C VAL A 145 4.25 -12.33 5.24
N ARG A 146 3.98 -11.64 6.35
CA ARG A 146 2.96 -12.11 7.31
C ARG A 146 1.53 -11.79 6.89
N HIS A 147 1.26 -10.55 6.45
CA HIS A 147 -0.09 -10.12 6.09
C HIS A 147 -0.47 -10.53 4.66
N HIS A 148 0.35 -10.19 3.66
CA HIS A 148 0.05 -10.48 2.25
C HIS A 148 0.47 -11.88 1.79
N ARG A 149 1.22 -12.64 2.61
CA ARG A 149 1.63 -14.03 2.31
C ARG A 149 2.40 -14.15 0.98
N GLU A 150 3.19 -13.13 0.63
CA GLU A 150 3.94 -13.05 -0.65
C GLU A 150 4.99 -14.16 -0.80
N LEU A 151 5.31 -14.88 0.28
CA LEU A 151 6.25 -16.02 0.31
C LEU A 151 5.57 -17.34 0.70
N ALA A 152 4.24 -17.44 0.60
CA ALA A 152 3.57 -18.72 0.77
C ALA A 152 3.96 -19.69 -0.36
N ALA A 153 3.84 -21.00 -0.13
CA ALA A 153 4.31 -22.03 -1.07
C ALA A 153 3.80 -21.83 -2.51
N ARG A 154 2.55 -21.39 -2.69
CA ARG A 154 1.95 -21.11 -4.01
C ARG A 154 2.60 -19.95 -4.78
N HIS A 155 3.39 -19.11 -4.12
CA HIS A 155 4.09 -17.96 -4.70
C HIS A 155 5.58 -18.24 -4.94
N LEU A 156 6.10 -19.38 -4.47
CA LEU A 156 7.48 -19.78 -4.71
C LEU A 156 7.59 -20.64 -5.97
N SER A 157 8.51 -20.29 -6.86
CA SER A 157 8.84 -21.14 -8.00
C SER A 157 9.70 -22.32 -7.58
N ALA A 158 9.74 -23.38 -8.39
CA ALA A 158 10.64 -24.51 -8.17
C ALA A 158 12.12 -24.06 -8.12
N GLU A 159 12.50 -23.07 -8.94
CA GLU A 159 13.83 -22.46 -8.92
C GLU A 159 14.11 -21.77 -7.57
N ALA A 160 13.16 -21.01 -7.03
CA ALA A 160 13.34 -20.35 -5.74
C ALA A 160 13.55 -21.37 -4.62
N VAL A 161 12.76 -22.45 -4.61
CA VAL A 161 12.89 -23.53 -3.63
C VAL A 161 14.24 -24.25 -3.78
N ALA A 162 14.67 -24.55 -5.02
CA ALA A 162 15.98 -25.14 -5.29
C ALA A 162 17.14 -24.21 -4.87
N ALA A 163 16.96 -22.89 -4.95
CA ALA A 163 17.89 -21.89 -4.45
C ALA A 163 17.83 -21.71 -2.91
N GLY A 164 17.01 -22.51 -2.22
CA GLY A 164 16.92 -22.54 -0.76
C GLY A 164 15.79 -21.71 -0.16
N ALA A 165 14.87 -21.15 -0.95
CA ALA A 165 13.72 -20.42 -0.41
C ALA A 165 12.80 -21.35 0.39
N ILE A 166 12.47 -20.95 1.62
CA ILE A 166 11.48 -21.63 2.46
C ILE A 166 10.16 -20.86 2.40
N ALA A 167 9.04 -21.57 2.29
CA ALA A 167 7.70 -20.99 2.31
C ALA A 167 7.32 -20.48 3.71
N ASP A 168 6.59 -19.37 3.76
CA ASP A 168 6.11 -18.73 4.99
C ASP A 168 7.20 -18.63 6.09
N PRO A 169 8.40 -18.07 5.78
CA PRO A 169 9.51 -18.08 6.71
C PRO A 169 9.21 -17.28 7.97
N ASP A 170 9.82 -17.69 9.09
CA ASP A 170 9.92 -16.83 10.26
C ASP A 170 10.90 -15.66 10.02
N LEU A 171 11.05 -14.78 11.02
CA LEU A 171 11.85 -13.57 10.84
C LEU A 171 13.34 -13.88 10.63
N GLU A 172 13.89 -14.81 11.41
CA GLU A 172 15.30 -15.20 11.31
C GLU A 172 15.58 -15.84 9.95
N THR A 173 14.75 -16.80 9.54
CA THR A 173 14.85 -17.45 8.23
C THR A 173 14.72 -16.44 7.09
N PHE A 174 13.80 -15.48 7.22
CA PHE A 174 13.61 -14.44 6.23
C PHE A 174 14.86 -13.57 6.06
N VAL A 175 15.49 -13.18 7.18
CA VAL A 175 16.73 -12.39 7.17
C VAL A 175 17.89 -13.22 6.65
N GLU A 176 18.03 -14.46 7.09
CA GLU A 176 19.08 -15.39 6.65
C GLU A 176 19.06 -15.60 5.14
N ARG A 177 17.87 -15.71 4.54
CA ARG A 177 17.67 -15.99 3.10
C ARG A 177 17.20 -14.78 2.29
N LEU A 178 17.39 -13.57 2.83
CA LEU A 178 16.86 -12.32 2.24
C LEU A 178 17.23 -12.16 0.76
N GLU A 179 18.47 -12.49 0.37
CA GLU A 179 18.98 -12.37 -1.00
C GLU A 179 18.24 -13.32 -1.96
N VAL A 180 17.93 -14.55 -1.52
CA VAL A 180 17.16 -15.52 -2.31
C VAL A 180 15.75 -15.00 -2.55
N TYR A 181 15.07 -14.53 -1.50
CA TYR A 181 13.72 -13.97 -1.64
C TYR A 181 13.70 -12.72 -2.52
N ARG A 182 14.70 -11.85 -2.42
CA ARG A 182 14.83 -10.67 -3.28
C ARG A 182 15.04 -11.04 -4.74
N LYS A 183 15.84 -12.07 -5.03
CA LYS A 183 16.07 -12.53 -6.40
C LYS A 183 14.79 -13.07 -7.06
N HIS A 184 13.95 -13.78 -6.28
CA HIS A 184 12.79 -14.50 -6.83
C HIS A 184 11.44 -13.83 -6.57
N SER A 185 11.38 -12.75 -5.78
CA SER A 185 10.16 -11.98 -5.54
C SER A 185 10.40 -10.49 -5.72
N GLY A 186 9.84 -9.93 -6.80
CA GLY A 186 9.87 -8.49 -7.06
C GLY A 186 9.20 -7.66 -5.95
N GLN A 187 8.21 -8.22 -5.26
CA GLN A 187 7.58 -7.58 -4.10
C GLN A 187 8.55 -7.49 -2.92
N ILE A 188 9.28 -8.57 -2.60
CA ILE A 188 10.29 -8.54 -1.55
C ILE A 188 11.46 -7.64 -1.94
N LEU A 189 11.95 -7.73 -3.18
CA LEU A 189 13.00 -6.87 -3.71
C LEU A 189 12.69 -5.40 -3.49
N HIS A 190 11.57 -4.93 -4.06
CA HIS A 190 11.18 -3.52 -4.03
C HIS A 190 10.99 -2.99 -2.60
N HIS A 191 10.42 -3.79 -1.69
CA HIS A 191 10.12 -3.32 -0.33
C HIS A 191 11.30 -3.44 0.64
N SER A 192 12.31 -4.25 0.31
CA SER A 192 13.53 -4.40 1.09
C SER A 192 14.74 -3.65 0.52
N ASP A 193 14.67 -3.10 -0.70
CA ASP A 193 15.77 -2.34 -1.33
C ASP A 193 16.27 -1.20 -0.43
N PRO A 194 17.59 -0.96 -0.30
CA PRO A 194 18.10 0.20 0.43
C PRO A 194 17.42 1.51 0.00
N GLN A 195 17.18 2.42 0.94
CA GLN A 195 16.56 3.72 0.68
C GLN A 195 17.35 4.55 -0.34
N VAL A 196 18.68 4.41 -0.35
CA VAL A 196 19.55 5.03 -1.37
C VAL A 196 19.19 4.62 -2.80
N VAL A 197 18.54 3.47 -3.02
CA VAL A 197 18.03 3.07 -4.34
C VAL A 197 16.93 4.03 -4.82
N PHE A 198 16.13 4.58 -3.91
CA PHE A 198 15.01 5.47 -4.20
C PHE A 198 15.38 6.96 -4.08
N LEU A 199 16.32 7.28 -3.20
CA LEU A 199 16.67 8.67 -2.86
C LEU A 199 18.03 9.12 -3.40
N GLY A 200 18.89 8.19 -3.81
CA GLY A 200 20.29 8.45 -4.08
C GLY A 200 21.14 8.51 -2.80
N PRO A 201 22.47 8.64 -2.93
CA PRO A 201 23.37 8.72 -1.78
C PRO A 201 23.63 10.16 -1.29
N ASP A 202 23.22 11.18 -2.05
CA ASP A 202 23.52 12.58 -1.76
C ASP A 202 22.39 13.23 -0.96
N VAL A 203 22.60 13.40 0.35
CA VAL A 203 21.65 14.10 1.23
C VAL A 203 21.47 15.57 0.84
N GLY A 204 22.51 16.22 0.30
CA GLY A 204 22.49 17.61 -0.14
C GLY A 204 21.61 17.84 -1.38
N TYR A 205 21.18 16.76 -2.04
CA TYR A 205 20.16 16.83 -3.07
C TYR A 205 18.80 17.35 -2.56
N PHE A 206 18.50 17.13 -1.27
CA PHE A 206 17.23 17.49 -0.67
C PHE A 206 17.33 18.83 0.05
N SER A 207 16.30 19.66 -0.10
CA SER A 207 16.10 20.84 0.74
C SER A 207 15.83 20.46 2.19
N ARG A 208 15.18 19.31 2.42
CA ARG A 208 14.99 18.73 3.76
C ARG A 208 14.80 17.21 3.70
N VAL A 209 15.36 16.52 4.68
CA VAL A 209 15.12 15.10 4.92
C VAL A 209 14.41 14.97 6.26
N PHE A 210 13.19 14.42 6.26
CA PHE A 210 12.43 14.17 7.47
C PHE A 210 12.63 12.75 7.96
N GLN A 211 12.64 12.55 9.26
CA GLN A 211 12.54 11.25 9.89
C GLN A 211 11.08 10.79 9.98
N MET A 212 10.86 9.49 10.11
CA MET A 212 9.53 8.90 10.27
C MET A 212 8.78 9.43 11.51
N ASN A 213 9.50 9.84 12.57
CA ASN A 213 8.92 10.46 13.77
C ASN A 213 8.67 11.98 13.60
N GLU A 214 9.04 12.58 12.47
CA GLU A 214 8.86 14.00 12.15
C GLU A 214 7.71 14.25 11.17
N LEU A 215 6.83 13.26 10.95
CA LEU A 215 5.69 13.40 10.03
C LEU A 215 4.74 14.55 10.42
N ASP A 216 4.62 14.87 11.70
CA ASP A 216 3.81 16.00 12.16
C ASP A 216 4.46 17.33 11.77
N GLN A 217 5.78 17.42 11.84
CA GLN A 217 6.53 18.60 11.38
C GLN A 217 6.43 18.75 9.86
N LEU A 218 6.51 17.65 9.11
CA LEU A 218 6.27 17.65 7.67
C LEU A 218 4.86 18.14 7.35
N THR A 219 3.85 17.68 8.07
CA THR A 219 2.46 18.11 7.88
C THR A 219 2.31 19.61 8.13
N ALA A 220 2.90 20.12 9.22
CA ALA A 220 2.89 21.54 9.53
C ALA A 220 3.55 22.37 8.41
N GLU A 221 4.71 21.94 7.91
CA GLU A 221 5.41 22.64 6.83
C GLU A 221 4.62 22.60 5.51
N LEU A 222 3.97 21.47 5.19
CA LEU A 222 3.09 21.39 4.02
C LEU A 222 1.88 22.31 4.16
N ARG A 223 1.30 22.44 5.36
CA ARG A 223 0.20 23.40 5.62
C ARG A 223 0.67 24.84 5.38
N GLU A 224 1.84 25.20 5.90
CA GLU A 224 2.43 26.53 5.72
C GLU A 224 2.66 26.87 4.24
N ARG A 225 3.26 25.93 3.48
CA ARG A 225 3.58 26.14 2.06
C ARG A 225 2.36 26.17 1.15
N THR A 226 1.32 25.42 1.49
CA THR A 226 0.15 25.23 0.60
C THR A 226 -1.06 26.08 0.99
N GLY A 227 -1.13 26.54 2.24
CA GLY A 227 -2.31 27.17 2.83
C GLY A 227 -3.48 26.20 3.05
N LEU A 228 -3.30 24.89 2.83
CA LEU A 228 -4.35 23.89 2.93
C LEU A 228 -4.44 23.31 4.35
N ALA A 229 -5.65 23.04 4.81
CA ALA A 229 -5.88 22.20 5.98
C ALA A 229 -5.60 20.74 5.61
N LEU A 230 -4.39 20.25 5.93
CA LEU A 230 -3.92 18.89 5.65
C LEU A 230 -3.87 18.07 6.92
N GLU A 231 -4.27 16.81 6.91
CA GLU A 231 -4.05 15.88 8.01
C GLU A 231 -3.38 14.62 7.47
N LEU A 232 -2.34 14.14 8.17
CA LEU A 232 -1.76 12.83 7.85
C LEU A 232 -2.47 11.76 8.67
N PRO A 233 -3.23 10.85 8.04
CA PRO A 233 -3.75 9.72 8.77
C PRO A 233 -2.58 8.86 9.28
N HIS A 234 -2.48 8.70 10.60
CA HIS A 234 -1.59 7.72 11.25
C HIS A 234 -2.11 6.30 11.00
N SER A 235 -2.17 5.87 9.74
CA SER A 235 -2.59 4.53 9.38
C SER A 235 -1.45 3.54 9.69
N GLN A 236 -1.63 2.76 10.75
CA GLN A 236 -0.77 1.62 11.05
C GLN A 236 -1.10 0.50 10.06
N SER A 237 -0.28 0.33 9.02
CA SER A 237 -0.46 -0.75 8.05
C SER A 237 -0.25 -2.11 8.72
N GLY A 238 -1.18 -3.05 8.48
CA GLY A 238 -1.32 -4.32 9.20
C GLY A 238 -0.13 -5.29 9.15
N GLY A 239 -0.19 -6.23 10.08
CA GLY A 239 0.84 -7.22 10.41
C GLY A 239 1.30 -7.08 11.87
N PRO A 240 2.07 -8.04 12.41
CA PRO A 240 2.59 -7.96 13.78
C PRO A 240 3.52 -6.77 13.97
N LYS A 241 3.48 -6.15 15.15
CA LYS A 241 4.46 -5.12 15.56
C LYS A 241 5.77 -5.83 15.94
N LEU A 242 6.80 -5.60 15.15
CA LEU A 242 8.14 -6.13 15.37
C LEU A 242 9.09 -4.99 15.69
N SER A 243 10.09 -5.28 16.52
CA SER A 243 11.13 -4.38 16.97
C SER A 243 12.51 -4.95 16.61
N PRO A 244 13.55 -4.11 16.51
CA PRO A 244 14.91 -4.60 16.32
C PRO A 244 15.41 -5.57 17.40
N GLY A 245 14.79 -5.57 18.59
CA GLY A 245 15.11 -6.51 19.68
C GLY A 245 14.60 -7.93 19.44
N ASP A 246 13.69 -8.13 18.47
CA ASP A 246 13.19 -9.46 18.10
C ASP A 246 14.16 -10.22 17.16
N LEU A 247 15.27 -9.58 16.77
CA LEU A 247 16.29 -10.16 15.92
C LEU A 247 17.45 -10.70 16.75
N SER A 248 17.99 -11.85 16.34
CA SER A 248 19.29 -12.30 16.82
C SER A 248 20.40 -11.29 16.49
N VAL A 249 21.50 -11.33 17.25
CA VAL A 249 22.68 -10.49 16.98
C VAL A 249 23.19 -10.73 15.57
N ALA A 250 23.27 -11.98 15.14
CA ALA A 250 23.73 -12.36 13.80
C ALA A 250 22.82 -11.79 12.70
N ALA A 251 21.50 -11.88 12.86
CA ALA A 251 20.54 -11.31 11.93
C ALA A 251 20.67 -9.78 11.87
N ARG A 252 20.77 -9.11 13.03
CA ARG A 252 20.97 -7.65 13.10
C ARG A 252 22.26 -7.23 12.40
N ASP A 253 23.37 -7.91 12.64
CA ASP A 253 24.66 -7.62 12.01
C ASP A 253 24.63 -7.81 10.49
N LYS A 254 23.95 -8.86 10.02
CA LYS A 254 23.71 -9.06 8.58
C LYS A 254 22.96 -7.86 7.99
N LEU A 255 21.91 -7.39 8.66
CA LEU A 255 21.11 -6.26 8.18
C LEU A 255 21.87 -4.93 8.22
N LEU A 256 22.71 -4.70 9.24
CA LEU A 256 23.57 -3.52 9.30
C LEU A 256 24.54 -3.49 8.11
N ARG A 257 25.14 -4.63 7.75
CA ARG A 257 25.98 -4.74 6.54
C ARG A 257 25.17 -4.53 5.26
N PHE A 258 24.01 -5.17 5.16
CA PHE A 258 23.14 -5.07 3.98
C PHE A 258 22.66 -3.64 3.73
N TYR A 259 22.30 -2.90 4.78
CA TYR A 259 21.83 -1.52 4.71
C TYR A 259 22.93 -0.47 4.94
N ARG A 260 24.21 -0.84 4.87
CA ARG A 260 25.31 0.08 5.16
C ARG A 260 25.23 1.38 4.35
N ALA A 261 24.88 1.30 3.07
CA ALA A 261 24.74 2.47 2.22
C ALA A 261 23.66 3.47 2.71
N ASP A 262 22.58 2.98 3.33
CA ASP A 262 21.57 3.86 3.93
C ASP A 262 22.15 4.60 5.14
N TYR A 263 22.87 3.88 6.01
CA TYR A 263 23.52 4.45 7.21
C TYR A 263 24.68 5.39 6.87
N ASP A 264 25.38 5.16 5.76
CA ASP A 264 26.44 6.05 5.28
C ASP A 264 25.86 7.34 4.69
N ALA A 265 24.68 7.28 4.03
CA ALA A 265 24.08 8.42 3.33
C ALA A 265 23.15 9.27 4.22
N TYR A 266 22.46 8.65 5.19
CA TYR A 266 21.43 9.30 5.99
C TYR A 266 21.62 9.04 7.48
N SER A 267 21.23 10.02 8.29
CA SER A 267 21.11 9.86 9.74
C SER A 267 19.72 9.33 10.11
N PHE A 268 19.63 8.55 11.20
CA PHE A 268 18.39 7.98 11.68
C PHE A 268 18.26 8.16 13.19
N SER A 269 17.06 8.51 13.64
CA SER A 269 16.68 8.64 15.07
C SER A 269 15.71 7.54 15.51
#